data_AF-A0A5J4Q6M8-F1
#
_entry.id   AF-A0A5J4Q6M8-F1
#
_cell.length_a   1.000
_cell.length_b   1.000
_cell.length_c   1.000
_cell.angle_alpha   90.00
_cell.angle_beta   90.00
_cell.angle_gamma   90.00
#
_symmetry.space_group_name_H-M   'P 1'
#
loop_
_entity.id
_entity.type
_entity.pdbx_description
1 polymer ?
#
loop_
_entity_poly.entity_id
_entity_poly.type
_entity_poly.pdbx_seq_one_letter_code
_entity_poly.pdbx_strand_id
1 'polypeptide(L)' 'MLTGDGERTASAVAEQLGIERYIAEALPDDKQAFIRKLQSQG' A
#
# COMPACT_ATOMS: atom_id res chain seq x y z
N MET A 1 -3.66 1.83 -0.30
CA MET A 1 -2.73 2.04 -1.43
C MET A 1 -1.54 1.12 -1.31
N LEU A 2 -1.00 0.63 -2.42
CA LEU A 2 0.22 -0.19 -2.46
C LEU A 2 1.14 0.44 -3.50
N THR A 3 2.34 0.86 -3.11
CA THR A 3 3.32 1.47 -4.02
C THR A 3 4.73 0.94 -3.77
N GLY A 4 5.56 0.93 -4.82
CA GLY A 4 6.99 0.67 -4.73
C GLY A 4 7.82 1.91 -4.42
N ASP A 5 7.20 3.08 -4.33
CA ASP A 5 7.87 4.33 -3.96
C ASP A 5 8.32 4.30 -2.49
N GLY A 6 9.36 5.08 -2.19
CA GLY A 6 9.84 5.27 -0.81
C GLY A 6 8.80 5.92 0.11
N GLU A 7 8.98 5.72 1.41
CA GLU A 7 8.03 6.14 2.47
C GLU A 7 7.62 7.62 2.37
N ARG A 8 8.56 8.51 2.04
CA ARG A 8 8.29 9.95 1.89
C ARG A 8 7.30 10.25 0.75
N THR A 9 7.45 9.59 -0.39
CA THR A 9 6.58 9.80 -1.55
C THR A 9 5.23 9.15 -1.31
N ALA A 10 5.24 7.93 -0.78
CA ALA A 10 4.03 7.18 -0.49
C ALA A 10 3.12 7.91 0.52
N SER A 11 3.68 8.44 1.61
CA SER A 11 2.94 9.19 2.62
C SER A 11 2.33 10.48 2.07
N ALA A 12 3.09 11.28 1.32
CA ALA A 12 2.60 12.52 0.72
C ALA A 12 1.43 12.27 -0.25
N VAL A 13 1.53 11.23 -1.08
CA VAL A 13 0.44 10.86 -2.01
C VAL A 13 -0.76 10.31 -1.24
N ALA A 14 -0.54 9.49 -0.20
CA ALA A 14 -1.62 8.96 0.62
C ALA A 14 -2.41 10.07 1.31
N GLU A 15 -1.71 11.06 1.88
CA GLU A 15 -2.32 12.23 2.51
C GLU A 15 -3.13 13.06 1.51
N GLN A 16 -2.54 13.36 0.34
CA GLN A 16 -3.21 14.13 -0.71
C GLN A 16 -4.50 13.45 -1.21
N LEU A 17 -4.52 12.11 -1.25
CA LEU A 17 -5.67 11.33 -1.72
C LEU A 17 -6.61 10.89 -0.59
N GLY A 18 -6.32 11.24 0.67
CA GLY A 18 -7.13 10.83 1.83
C GLY A 18 -7.13 9.31 2.05
N ILE A 19 -6.04 8.62 1.69
CA ILE A 19 -5.93 7.16 1.83
C ILE A 19 -5.36 6.83 3.21
N GLU A 20 -6.20 6.33 4.11
CA GLU A 20 -5.80 6.00 5.49
C GLU A 20 -4.79 4.87 5.62
N ARG A 21 -4.75 3.93 4.66
CA ARG A 21 -3.88 2.76 4.71
C ARG A 21 -3.05 2.66 3.44
N TYR A 22 -1.74 2.75 3.58
CA TYR A 22 -0.80 2.51 2.48
C TYR A 22 0.36 1.60 2.91
N ILE A 23 1.04 1.02 1.92
CA ILE A 23 2.30 0.29 2.07
C ILE A 23 3.26 0.91 1.05
N ALA A 24 4.40 1.41 1.52
CA ALA A 24 5.49 1.91 0.71
C ALA A 24 6.53 0.82 0.46
N GLU A 25 7.43 1.06 -0.50
CA GLU A 25 8.55 0.16 -0.84
C GLU A 25 8.11 -1.30 -1.10
N ALA A 26 6.88 -1.47 -1.58
CA ALA A 26 6.30 -2.79 -1.76
C ALA A 26 7.01 -3.58 -2.86
N LEU A 27 7.39 -4.80 -2.53
CA LEU A 27 7.96 -5.75 -3.47
C LEU A 27 6.85 -6.50 -4.24
N PRO A 28 7.17 -7.14 -5.38
CA PRO A 28 6.22 -7.94 -6.13
C PRO A 28 5.50 -9.01 -5.28
N ASP A 29 6.22 -9.59 -4.32
CA ASP A 29 5.69 -10.61 -3.41
C ASP A 29 4.67 -10.04 -2.40
N ASP A 30 4.84 -8.79 -1.99
CA ASP A 30 3.94 -8.10 -1.06
C ASP A 30 2.55 -7.89 -1.67
N LYS A 31 2.48 -7.76 -3.00
CA LYS A 31 1.21 -7.63 -3.71
C LYS A 31 0.31 -8.84 -3.50
N GLN A 32 0.87 -10.05 -3.54
CA GLN A 32 0.07 -11.26 -3.32
C GLN A 32 -0.40 -11.38 -1.87
N ALA A 33 0.48 -11.07 -0.91
CA ALA A 33 0.13 -11.08 0.51
C ALA A 33 -0.97 -10.07 0.82
N PHE A 34 -0.88 -8.87 0.25
CA PHE A 34 -1.87 -7.82 0.41
C PHE A 34 -3.24 -8.22 -0.17
N ILE A 35 -3.28 -8.81 -1.37
CA ILE A 35 -4.53 -9.31 -1.97
C ILE A 35 -5.15 -10.40 -1.09
N ARG A 36 -4.36 -11.38 -0.62
CA ARG A 36 -4.86 -12.45 0.27
C ARG A 36 -5.45 -11.88 1.56
N LYS A 37 -4.79 -10.90 2.18
CA LYS A 37 -5.27 -10.22 3.38
C LYS A 37 -6.58 -9.46 3.15
N LEU A 38 -6.73 -8.80 2.00
CA LEU A 38 -7.98 -8.15 1.64
C LEU A 38 -9.11 -9.16 1.42
N GLN A 39 -8.81 -10.28 0.73
CA GLN A 39 -9.78 -11.35 0.50
C GLN A 39 -10.22 -12.04 1.79
N SER A 40 -9.33 -12.20 2.78
CA SER A 40 -9.68 -12.79 4.08
C SER A 40 -10.47 -11.88 5.00
N GLN A 41 -10.58 -10.58 4.68
CA GLN A 41 -11.41 -9.61 5.42
C GLN A 41 -12.86 -9.57 4.90
N GLY A 42 -13.20 -10.43 3.92
CA GLY A 42 -14.54 -10.63 3.39
C GLY A 42 -15.23 -11.85 3.96
#